data_AF-A0A453RXB8-F1
#
_entry.id   AF-A0A453RXB8-F1
#
_cell.length_a   1.000
_cell.length_b   1.000
_cell.length_c   1.000
_cell.angle_alpha   90.00
_cell.angle_beta   90.00
_cell.angle_gamma   90.00
#
_symmetry.space_group_name_H-M   'P 1'
#
loop_
_entity.id
_entity.type
_entity.pdbx_description
1 polymer ?
#
loop_
_entity_poly.entity_id
_entity_poly.type
_entity_poly.pdbx_seq_one_letter_code
_entity_poly.pdbx_strand_id
1 'polypeptide(L)'
;MLRRNTRLRREYLYRKSLEGKERQHYEKKRRVREALEEGKPIPTELRNEELALRREIDLDDQDRAVPRSIIDDEYAGATLREPKILLTTSRNPSAPLTQFVKELKVVFPNSQRMNRGGQVISEIVESCRSHEITDLILVHEHRGQPDGLIVCHLPLGPTAYFGLLNVVSAHICFIHD
;
A
#
# COMPACT_ATOMS: atom_id res chain seq x y z
N MET A 1 -21.86 1.41 -6.39
CA MET A 1 -20.43 1.11 -6.09
C MET A 1 -20.13 0.92 -4.59
N LEU A 2 -20.74 1.69 -3.68
CA LEU A 2 -20.45 1.61 -2.23
C LEU A 2 -20.51 0.19 -1.64
N ARG A 3 -21.56 -0.59 -1.94
CA ARG A 3 -21.72 -1.97 -1.47
C ARG A 3 -20.62 -2.92 -1.98
N ARG A 4 -20.14 -2.72 -3.21
CA ARG A 4 -19.05 -3.50 -3.80
C ARG A 4 -17.75 -3.25 -3.03
N ASN A 5 -17.45 -1.99 -2.71
CA ASN A 5 -16.23 -1.64 -1.97
C ASN A 5 -16.27 -2.18 -0.54
N THR A 6 -17.42 -2.10 0.13
CA THR A 6 -17.59 -2.70 1.47
C THR A 6 -17.40 -4.21 1.43
N ARG A 7 -17.92 -4.89 0.40
CA ARG A 7 -17.70 -6.33 0.20
C ARG A 7 -16.21 -6.65 -0.03
N LEU A 8 -15.57 -5.96 -0.98
CA LEU A 8 -14.15 -6.15 -1.30
C LEU A 8 -13.25 -5.91 -0.07
N ARG A 9 -13.57 -4.89 0.74
CA ARG A 9 -12.83 -4.63 1.99
C ARG A 9 -12.98 -5.77 3.00
N ARG A 10 -14.19 -6.29 3.18
CA ARG A 10 -14.44 -7.43 4.08
C ARG A 10 -13.70 -8.68 3.61
N GLU A 11 -13.75 -8.94 2.31
CA GLU A 11 -13.06 -10.06 1.68
C GLU A 11 -11.54 -9.94 1.83
N TYR A 12 -10.98 -8.76 1.58
CA TYR A 12 -9.56 -8.47 1.79
C TYR A 12 -9.14 -8.67 3.25
N LEU A 13 -9.89 -8.14 4.22
CA LEU A 13 -9.60 -8.31 5.65
C LEU A 13 -9.70 -9.79 6.07
N TYR A 14 -10.67 -10.52 5.53
CA TYR A 14 -10.80 -11.95 5.78
C TYR A 14 -9.59 -12.72 5.24
N ARG A 15 -9.18 -12.46 3.99
CA ARG A 15 -7.98 -13.06 3.38
C ARG A 15 -6.72 -12.78 4.20
N LYS A 16 -6.51 -11.53 4.61
CA LYS A 16 -5.39 -11.13 5.47
C LYS A 16 -5.42 -11.81 6.84
N SER A 17 -6.61 -12.08 7.39
CA SER A 17 -6.73 -12.81 8.66
C SER A 17 -6.36 -14.30 8.54
N LEU A 18 -6.56 -14.91 7.36
CA LEU A 18 -6.17 -16.29 7.09
C LEU A 18 -4.67 -16.43 6.85
N GLU A 19 -4.05 -15.42 6.24
CA GLU A 19 -2.61 -15.37 5.95
C GLU A 19 -1.75 -15.67 7.19
N GLY A 20 -2.12 -15.18 8.38
CA GLY A 20 -1.40 -15.49 9.61
C GLY A 20 -1.42 -16.97 9.99
N LYS A 21 -2.57 -17.65 9.82
CA LYS A 21 -2.71 -19.09 10.06
C LYS A 21 -2.00 -19.89 8.98
N GLU A 22 -2.14 -19.47 7.73
CA GLU A 22 -1.47 -20.09 6.58
C GLU A 22 0.04 -19.97 6.69
N ARG A 23 0.56 -18.85 7.20
CA ARG A 23 2.00 -18.64 7.45
C ARG A 23 2.53 -19.59 8.52
N GLN A 24 1.83 -19.74 9.64
CA GLN A 24 2.22 -20.72 10.66
C GLN A 24 2.21 -22.14 10.10
N HIS A 25 1.18 -22.47 9.34
CA HIS A 25 1.05 -23.78 8.70
C HIS A 25 2.15 -24.02 7.65
N TYR A 26 2.49 -23.00 6.85
CA TYR A 26 3.60 -23.02 5.92
C TYR A 26 4.94 -23.24 6.63
N GLU A 27 5.19 -22.56 7.76
CA GLU A 27 6.40 -22.76 8.55
C GLU A 27 6.51 -24.20 9.09
N LYS A 28 5.39 -24.80 9.52
CA LYS A 28 5.34 -26.23 9.91
C LYS A 28 5.67 -27.14 8.72
N LYS A 29 5.04 -26.92 7.56
CA LYS A 29 5.33 -27.67 6.32
C LYS A 29 6.80 -27.56 5.92
N ARG A 30 7.37 -26.36 5.99
CA ARG A 30 8.78 -26.11 5.63
C ARG A 30 9.72 -26.88 6.54
N ARG A 31 9.50 -26.87 7.87
CA ARG A 31 10.30 -27.66 8.83
C ARG A 31 10.22 -29.17 8.56
N VAL A 32 9.04 -29.68 8.20
CA VAL A 32 8.88 -31.11 7.85
C VAL A 32 9.61 -31.43 6.55
N ARG A 33 9.52 -30.57 5.53
CA ARG A 33 10.24 -30.72 4.26
C ARG A 33 11.75 -30.72 4.46
N GLU A 34 12.28 -29.76 5.22
CA GLU A 34 13.71 -29.67 5.57
C GLU A 34 14.18 -30.94 6.31
N ALA A 35 13.41 -31.43 7.28
CA ALA A 35 13.75 -32.66 8.02
C ALA A 35 13.76 -33.91 7.13
N LEU A 36 12.83 -33.99 6.15
CA LEU A 36 12.77 -35.07 5.17
C LEU A 36 13.95 -35.05 4.20
N GLU A 37 14.35 -33.87 3.73
CA GLU A 37 15.49 -33.68 2.83
C GLU A 37 16.83 -33.99 3.52
N GLU A 38 16.99 -33.55 4.78
CA GLU A 38 18.21 -33.79 5.58
C GLU A 38 18.27 -35.19 6.21
N GLY A 39 17.18 -35.97 6.14
CA GLY A 39 17.09 -37.30 6.77
C GLY A 39 17.12 -37.26 8.31
N LYS A 40 16.84 -36.11 8.93
CA LYS A 40 16.82 -35.93 10.38
C LYS A 40 15.47 -36.36 10.97
N PRO A 41 15.42 -36.82 12.24
CA PRO A 41 14.16 -37.09 12.90
C PRO A 41 13.32 -35.81 13.03
N ILE A 42 12.03 -35.92 12.72
CA ILE A 42 11.09 -34.79 12.75
C ILE A 42 10.91 -34.31 14.21
N PRO A 43 10.80 -32.98 14.45
CA PRO A 43 10.58 -32.44 15.78
C PRO A 43 9.36 -33.05 16.48
N THR A 44 9.48 -33.33 17.77
CA THR A 44 8.43 -33.97 18.58
C THR A 44 7.09 -33.24 18.54
N GLU A 45 7.11 -31.91 18.43
CA GLU A 45 5.93 -31.05 18.33
C GLU A 45 5.09 -31.28 17.06
N LEU A 46 5.72 -31.73 15.97
CA LEU A 46 5.09 -31.91 14.66
C LEU A 46 4.73 -33.37 14.37
N ARG A 47 5.13 -34.31 15.24
CA ARG A 47 4.98 -35.76 15.02
C ARG A 47 3.53 -36.22 14.92
N ASN A 48 2.61 -35.56 15.62
CA ASN A 48 1.17 -35.86 15.55
C ASN A 48 0.51 -35.33 14.27
N GLU A 49 1.01 -34.21 13.73
CA GLU A 49 0.51 -33.55 12.53
C GLU A 49 1.24 -34.01 11.25
N GLU A 50 2.34 -34.76 11.40
CA GLU A 50 3.24 -35.20 10.35
C GLU A 50 2.53 -35.90 9.19
N LEU A 51 1.67 -36.88 9.49
CA LEU A 51 0.98 -37.67 8.47
C LEU A 51 0.06 -36.81 7.59
N ALA A 52 -0.56 -35.78 8.17
CA ALA A 52 -1.39 -34.83 7.44
C ALA A 52 -0.51 -33.88 6.61
N LEU A 53 0.52 -33.30 7.23
CA LEU A 53 1.44 -32.38 6.56
C LEU A 53 2.18 -33.04 5.39
N ARG A 54 2.58 -34.31 5.51
CA ARG A 54 3.21 -35.08 4.41
C ARG A 54 2.29 -35.23 3.21
N ARG A 55 1.04 -35.67 3.43
CA ARG A 55 0.06 -35.80 2.35
C ARG A 55 -0.16 -34.47 1.62
N GLU A 56 -0.16 -33.37 2.36
CA GLU A 56 -0.32 -32.06 1.74
C GLU A 56 0.93 -31.57 1.03
N ILE A 57 2.14 -31.89 1.52
CA ILE A 57 3.40 -31.61 0.83
C ILE A 57 3.43 -32.35 -0.51
N ASP A 58 2.97 -33.60 -0.55
CA ASP A 58 2.91 -34.41 -1.77
C ASP A 58 1.90 -33.86 -2.80
N LEU A 59 0.90 -33.09 -2.34
CA LEU A 59 -0.13 -32.46 -3.18
C LEU A 59 0.21 -31.02 -3.58
N ASP A 60 1.27 -30.41 -3.03
CA ASP A 60 1.65 -29.03 -3.32
C ASP A 60 2.48 -28.96 -4.63
N ASP A 61 1.96 -28.25 -5.65
CA ASP A 61 2.69 -27.94 -6.89
C ASP A 61 3.92 -27.04 -6.63
N GLN A 62 4.91 -27.09 -7.53
CA GLN A 62 6.15 -26.29 -7.44
C GLN A 62 5.90 -24.78 -7.24
N ASP A 63 4.79 -24.24 -7.79
CA ASP A 63 4.38 -22.83 -7.64
C ASP A 63 3.91 -22.46 -6.22
N ARG A 64 3.48 -23.43 -5.40
CA ARG A 64 3.11 -23.22 -3.98
C ARG A 64 4.28 -23.44 -3.03
N ALA A 65 5.40 -23.96 -3.51
CA ALA A 65 6.56 -24.26 -2.67
C ALA A 65 7.21 -22.99 -2.09
N VAL A 66 7.12 -21.88 -2.84
CA VAL A 66 7.66 -20.58 -2.45
C VAL A 66 6.51 -19.65 -2.06
N PRO A 67 6.45 -19.13 -0.82
CA PRO A 67 5.44 -18.17 -0.41
C PRO A 67 5.64 -16.92 -1.26
N ARG A 68 4.56 -16.42 -1.86
CA ARG A 68 4.55 -15.11 -2.55
C ARG A 68 4.95 -14.05 -1.54
N SER A 69 6.23 -13.65 -1.53
CA SER A 69 6.83 -12.96 -0.39
C SER A 69 7.57 -11.68 -0.74
N ILE A 70 7.33 -11.05 -1.90
CA ILE A 70 8.18 -9.93 -2.33
C ILE A 70 7.43 -8.61 -2.54
N ILE A 71 6.10 -8.59 -2.65
CA ILE A 71 5.35 -7.34 -2.83
C ILE A 71 4.04 -7.45 -2.05
N ASP A 72 3.77 -6.47 -1.21
CA ASP A 72 2.46 -6.24 -0.56
C ASP A 72 1.32 -6.56 -1.54
N ASP A 73 0.33 -7.36 -1.10
CA ASP A 73 -0.83 -7.79 -1.91
C ASP A 73 -1.57 -6.59 -2.54
N GLU A 74 -1.55 -5.45 -1.85
CA GLU A 74 -2.12 -4.18 -2.32
C GLU A 74 -1.43 -3.63 -3.57
N TYR A 75 -0.11 -3.81 -3.67
CA TYR A 75 0.72 -3.31 -4.78
C TYR A 75 1.12 -4.41 -5.78
N ALA A 76 0.64 -5.65 -5.61
CA ALA A 76 0.98 -6.76 -6.49
C ALA A 76 0.67 -6.49 -7.98
N GLY A 77 -0.33 -5.63 -8.26
CA GLY A 77 -0.69 -5.20 -9.62
C GLY A 77 0.06 -3.97 -10.15
N ALA A 78 0.97 -3.38 -9.37
CA ALA A 78 1.62 -2.11 -9.70
C ALA A 78 2.43 -2.16 -10.99
N THR A 79 3.00 -3.33 -11.34
CA THR A 79 3.77 -3.50 -12.58
C THR A 79 2.89 -3.54 -13.84
N LEU A 80 1.59 -3.84 -13.70
CA LEU A 80 0.69 -4.02 -14.84
C LEU A 80 0.06 -2.71 -15.32
N ARG A 81 -0.08 -1.72 -14.43
CA ARG A 81 -0.78 -0.46 -14.69
C ARG A 81 0.04 0.71 -14.22
N GLU A 82 0.16 1.73 -15.07
CA GLU A 82 0.79 2.98 -14.68
C GLU A 82 0.02 3.68 -13.55
N PRO A 83 0.73 4.18 -12.51
CA PRO A 83 0.09 4.88 -11.41
C PRO A 83 -0.54 6.19 -11.90
N LYS A 84 -1.76 6.45 -11.45
CA LYS A 84 -2.47 7.71 -11.67
C LYS A 84 -2.58 8.41 -10.33
N ILE A 85 -1.82 9.49 -10.16
CA ILE A 85 -1.67 10.16 -8.88
C ILE A 85 -2.50 11.45 -8.88
N LEU A 86 -3.32 11.65 -7.85
CA LEU A 86 -4.01 12.92 -7.62
C LEU A 86 -3.34 13.69 -6.48
N LEU A 87 -2.85 14.88 -6.78
CA LEU A 87 -2.31 15.84 -5.81
C LEU A 87 -3.38 16.83 -5.42
N THR A 88 -3.64 16.98 -4.12
CA THR A 88 -4.53 18.02 -3.60
C THR A 88 -3.98 18.62 -2.30
N THR A 89 -4.51 19.78 -1.93
CA THR A 89 -4.06 20.58 -0.78
C THR A 89 -5.06 20.52 0.37
N SER A 90 -4.73 21.23 1.45
CA SER A 90 -5.69 21.70 2.45
C SER A 90 -6.81 22.57 1.83
N ARG A 91 -7.86 22.84 2.60
CA ARG A 91 -9.09 23.54 2.15
C ARG A 91 -8.83 24.92 1.58
N ASN A 92 -8.02 25.72 2.27
CA ASN A 92 -7.65 27.07 1.87
C ASN A 92 -6.11 27.14 1.82
N PRO A 93 -5.49 26.72 0.70
CA PRO A 93 -4.04 26.72 0.58
C PRO A 93 -3.52 28.14 0.44
N SER A 94 -2.37 28.40 1.06
CA SER A 94 -1.58 29.60 0.87
C SER A 94 -0.94 29.63 -0.53
N ALA A 95 -0.46 30.81 -0.94
CA ALA A 95 0.29 30.95 -2.18
C ALA A 95 1.59 30.11 -2.20
N PRO A 96 2.42 30.09 -1.12
CA PRO A 96 3.57 29.18 -1.02
C PRO A 96 3.21 27.70 -1.18
N LEU A 97 2.15 27.22 -0.53
CA LEU A 97 1.73 25.81 -0.67
C LEU A 97 1.26 25.50 -2.10
N THR A 98 0.56 26.44 -2.72
CA THR A 98 0.13 26.29 -4.12
C THR A 98 1.32 26.17 -5.07
N GLN A 99 2.43 26.85 -4.79
CA GLN A 99 3.70 26.72 -5.52
C GLN A 99 4.37 25.37 -5.22
N PHE A 100 4.48 24.99 -3.95
CA PHE A 100 5.06 23.71 -3.54
C PHE A 100 4.36 22.51 -4.19
N VAL A 101 3.04 22.55 -4.34
CA VAL A 101 2.28 21.48 -5.02
C VAL A 101 2.59 21.44 -6.53
N LYS A 102 2.95 22.57 -7.16
CA LYS A 102 3.43 22.56 -8.55
C LYS A 102 4.80 21.90 -8.65
N GLU A 103 5.67 22.11 -7.67
CA GLU A 103 6.98 21.44 -7.59
C GLU A 103 6.79 19.92 -7.42
N LEU A 104 5.90 19.50 -6.51
CA LEU A 104 5.56 18.07 -6.34
C LEU A 104 4.99 17.42 -7.61
N LYS A 105 4.26 18.19 -8.43
CA LYS A 105 3.78 17.69 -9.73
C LYS A 105 4.93 17.35 -10.68
N VAL A 106 6.06 18.06 -10.60
CA VAL A 106 7.26 17.77 -11.39
C VAL A 106 7.97 16.53 -10.85
N VAL A 107 7.98 16.35 -9.52
CA VAL A 107 8.60 15.17 -8.87
C VAL A 107 7.87 13.87 -9.22
N PHE A 108 6.54 13.88 -9.17
CA PHE A 108 5.74 12.69 -9.47
C PHE A 108 5.26 12.69 -10.94
N PRO A 109 5.82 11.82 -11.80
CA PRO A 109 5.31 11.68 -13.17
C PRO A 109 3.85 11.20 -13.14
N ASN A 110 3.09 11.51 -14.19
CA ASN A 110 1.67 11.14 -14.31
C ASN A 110 0.76 11.64 -13.17
N SER A 111 1.17 12.70 -12.47
CA SER A 111 0.38 13.32 -11.42
C SER A 111 -0.55 14.43 -11.94
N GLN A 112 -1.76 14.48 -11.41
CA GLN A 112 -2.76 15.49 -11.70
C GLN A 112 -3.01 16.34 -10.45
N ARG A 113 -3.01 17.67 -10.62
CA ARG A 113 -3.32 18.60 -9.53
C ARG A 113 -4.79 18.95 -9.54
N MET A 114 -5.45 18.83 -8.39
CA MET A 114 -6.84 19.26 -8.22
C MET A 114 -6.95 20.31 -7.12
N ASN A 115 -7.60 21.43 -7.45
CA ASN A 115 -7.92 22.47 -6.47
C ASN A 115 -8.95 21.94 -5.48
N ARG A 116 -8.69 22.13 -4.19
CA ARG A 116 -9.53 21.59 -3.12
C ARG A 116 -10.91 22.25 -3.03
N GLY A 117 -10.94 23.59 -3.03
CA GLY A 117 -12.16 24.38 -2.90
C GLY A 117 -12.99 23.99 -1.67
N GLY A 118 -14.31 23.87 -1.85
CA GLY A 118 -15.25 23.48 -0.80
C GLY A 118 -15.46 21.97 -0.62
N GLN A 119 -14.79 21.13 -1.40
CA GLN A 119 -15.07 19.69 -1.45
C GLN A 119 -14.64 18.97 -0.16
N VAL A 120 -15.45 18.02 0.30
CA VAL A 120 -15.17 17.19 1.48
C VAL A 120 -14.24 16.02 1.11
N ILE A 121 -13.45 15.51 2.06
CA ILE A 121 -12.43 14.47 1.77
C ILE A 121 -13.09 13.20 1.24
N SER A 122 -14.26 12.85 1.79
CA SER A 122 -15.08 11.73 1.31
C SER A 122 -15.43 11.85 -0.17
N GLU A 123 -15.87 13.02 -0.61
CA GLU A 123 -16.25 13.28 -2.02
C GLU A 123 -15.06 13.12 -2.96
N ILE A 124 -13.88 13.61 -2.54
CA ILE A 124 -12.66 13.47 -3.33
C ILE A 124 -12.27 12.00 -3.43
N VAL A 125 -12.30 11.25 -2.32
CA VAL A 125 -11.97 9.81 -2.33
C VAL A 125 -12.95 9.03 -3.21
N GLU A 126 -14.25 9.38 -3.19
CA GLU A 126 -15.25 8.78 -4.07
C GLU A 126 -15.03 9.12 -5.56
N SER A 127 -14.64 10.36 -5.84
CA SER A 127 -14.25 10.79 -7.19
C SER A 127 -13.01 10.05 -7.68
N CYS A 128 -11.97 9.95 -6.83
CA CYS A 128 -10.74 9.20 -7.15
C CYS A 128 -11.05 7.74 -7.48
N ARG A 129 -11.92 7.09 -6.69
CA ARG A 129 -12.35 5.71 -6.93
C ARG A 129 -13.11 5.54 -8.24
N SER A 130 -13.93 6.52 -8.61
CA SER A 130 -14.71 6.48 -9.86
C SER A 130 -13.83 6.69 -11.10
N HIS A 131 -12.73 7.43 -10.97
CA HIS A 131 -11.76 7.68 -12.03
C HIS A 131 -10.58 6.70 -12.03
N GLU A 132 -10.62 5.67 -11.16
CA GLU A 132 -9.57 4.66 -11.01
C GLU A 132 -8.16 5.27 -10.79
N ILE A 133 -8.11 6.29 -9.93
CA ILE A 133 -6.88 6.90 -9.43
C ILE A 133 -6.23 5.91 -8.45
N THR A 134 -4.93 5.69 -8.60
CA THR A 134 -4.18 4.74 -7.77
C THR A 134 -3.79 5.36 -6.44
N ASP A 135 -3.34 6.61 -6.45
CA ASP A 135 -2.78 7.26 -5.26
C ASP A 135 -3.34 8.67 -5.10
N LEU A 136 -3.75 8.97 -3.87
CA LEU A 136 -4.16 10.32 -3.47
C LEU A 136 -3.11 10.88 -2.52
N ILE A 137 -2.52 12.01 -2.91
CA ILE A 137 -1.57 12.74 -2.09
C ILE A 137 -2.20 14.04 -1.61
N LEU A 138 -2.24 14.22 -0.30
CA LEU A 138 -2.76 15.39 0.40
C LEU A 138 -1.59 16.12 1.05
N VAL A 139 -1.44 17.40 0.71
CA VAL A 139 -0.41 18.26 1.30
C VAL A 139 -1.04 19.24 2.28
N HIS A 140 -0.49 19.29 3.48
CA HIS A 140 -0.84 20.20 4.55
C HIS A 140 0.25 21.26 4.74
N GLU A 141 -0.17 22.37 5.34
CA GLU A 141 0.73 23.44 5.73
C GLU A 141 0.35 24.02 7.09
N HIS A 142 1.34 24.63 7.72
CA HIS A 142 1.19 25.50 8.86
C HIS A 142 1.75 26.89 8.52
N ARG A 143 0.87 27.91 8.51
CA ARG A 143 1.25 29.33 8.28
C ARG A 143 2.09 29.57 7.01
N GLY A 144 1.77 28.89 5.92
CA GLY A 144 2.50 29.05 4.66
C GLY A 144 3.70 28.11 4.48
N GLN A 145 4.06 27.33 5.51
CA GLN A 145 5.11 26.31 5.41
C GLN A 145 4.50 24.91 5.34
N PRO A 146 4.84 24.09 4.32
CA PRO A 146 4.34 22.73 4.22
C PRO A 146 4.89 21.87 5.37
N ASP A 147 4.00 21.24 6.12
CA ASP A 147 4.30 20.52 7.37
C ASP A 147 3.90 19.04 7.33
N GLY A 148 2.98 18.68 6.42
CA GLY A 148 2.41 17.34 6.34
C GLY A 148 2.19 16.88 4.92
N LEU A 149 2.51 15.61 4.67
CA LEU A 149 2.24 14.91 3.43
C LEU A 149 1.54 13.60 3.75
N ILE A 150 0.37 13.38 3.16
CA ILE A 150 -0.40 12.15 3.36
C ILE A 150 -0.50 11.45 2.01
N VAL A 151 -0.03 10.21 1.93
CA VAL A 151 -0.11 9.37 0.73
C VAL A 151 -1.08 8.23 1.00
N CYS A 152 -2.16 8.19 0.24
CA CYS A 152 -3.21 7.17 0.36
C CYS A 152 -3.25 6.33 -0.91
N HIS A 153 -3.00 5.03 -0.80
CA HIS A 153 -3.20 4.11 -1.91
C HIS A 153 -4.67 3.68 -1.98
N LEU A 154 -5.28 3.78 -3.16
CA LEU A 154 -6.66 3.48 -3.44
C LEU A 154 -6.75 2.23 -4.33
N PRO A 155 -7.83 1.42 -4.23
CA PRO A 155 -9.07 1.69 -3.51
C PRO A 155 -9.10 1.28 -2.03
N LEU A 156 -8.26 0.32 -1.62
CA LEU A 156 -8.23 -0.29 -0.29
C LEU A 156 -6.80 -0.38 0.29
N GLY A 157 -5.90 0.47 -0.20
CA GLY A 157 -4.51 0.45 0.19
C GLY A 157 -4.22 1.16 1.52
N PRO A 158 -2.96 1.11 1.96
CA PRO A 158 -2.51 1.79 3.16
C PRO A 158 -2.50 3.32 2.98
N THR A 159 -2.52 4.02 4.12
CA THR A 159 -2.27 5.45 4.20
C THR A 159 -1.01 5.69 5.01
N ALA A 160 -0.06 6.42 4.42
CA ALA A 160 1.15 6.87 5.08
C ALA A 160 1.05 8.36 5.38
N TYR A 161 1.37 8.73 6.62
CA TYR A 161 1.46 10.13 7.05
C TYR A 161 2.93 10.49 7.26
N PHE A 162 3.38 11.58 6.65
CA PHE A 162 4.73 12.08 6.77
C PHE A 162 4.69 13.51 7.34
N GLY A 163 5.45 13.74 8.40
CA GLY A 163 5.77 15.10 8.86
C GLY A 163 6.93 15.66 8.04
N LEU A 164 6.73 16.82 7.44
CA LEU A 164 7.74 17.53 6.67
C LEU A 164 8.44 18.54 7.57
N LEU A 165 9.77 18.53 7.55
CA LEU A 165 10.63 19.44 8.30
C LEU A 165 11.67 20.01 7.34
N ASN A 166 12.07 21.28 7.56
CA ASN A 166 13.10 21.97 6.77
C ASN A 166 12.82 21.96 5.26
N VAL A 167 11.57 22.21 4.87
CA VAL A 167 11.20 22.26 3.46
C VAL A 167 11.73 23.53 2.81
N VAL A 168 12.55 23.36 1.77
CA VAL A 168 13.05 24.46 0.93
C VAL A 168 12.39 24.32 -0.44
N SER A 169 11.56 25.30 -0.79
CA SER A 169 10.86 25.31 -2.09
C SER A 169 11.81 25.76 -3.20
N ALA A 170 11.81 25.06 -4.33
CA ALA A 170 12.64 25.40 -5.48
C ALA A 170 12.38 26.83 -5.98
N HIS A 171 11.14 27.29 -5.89
CA HIS A 171 10.76 28.66 -6.24
C HIS A 171 11.46 29.75 -5.42
N ILE A 172 11.91 29.46 -4.19
CA ILE A 172 12.60 30.44 -3.33
C ILE A 172 14.09 30.52 -3.71
N CYS A 173 14.69 29.41 -4.14
CA CYS A 173 16.11 29.38 -4.51
C CYS A 173 16.43 30.26 -5.73
N PHE A 174 15.54 30.30 -6.73
CA PHE A 174 15.73 31.13 -7.93
C PHE A 174 15.60 32.64 -7.71
N ILE A 175 15.18 33.09 -6.52
CA ILE A 175 15.02 34.52 -6.22
C ILE A 175 16.33 35.11 -5.65
N HIS A 176 17.29 34.26 -5.26
CA HIS A 176 18.52 34.67 -4.60
C HIS A 176 19.79 34.58 -5.47
N ASP A 177 19.66 34.19 -6.74
CA ASP A 177 20.72 34.24 -7.77
C ASP A 177 20.38 35.31 -8.83
#